data_AF-A0A109GGR2-F1
#
_entry.id   AF-A0A109GGR2-F1
#
_cell.length_a   1.000
_cell.length_b   1.000
_cell.length_c   1.000
_cell.angle_alpha   90.00
_cell.angle_beta   90.00
_cell.angle_gamma   90.00
#
_symmetry.space_group_name_H-M   'P 1'
#
loop_
_entity.id
_entity.type
_entity.pdbx_description
1 polymer ?
#
loop_
_entity_poly.entity_id
_entity_poly.type
_entity_poly.pdbx_seq_one_letter_code
_entity_poly.pdbx_strand_id
1 'polypeptide(L)'
;MQYTKEELILIIQYKAKELGKIPTKRDIKQQTPIKKIFGSWNHALAASGFEHLNQRTFTAEVIIEIFHMWIRKNNRISTTNDLNTDKTLPDSKVIKRYLHMGYRDFITSLGYEPFDGTVYTQSDKELLQLLKDEIMRLGTTKKNVFMIERNKEVVPSVTYYETRFNMRWNRILLLSGISKDELCGFHYTREELIQILQELYKKLGEVPSQKKLEQLGYSRHIFINMFQNYNNALIAAGITPINKTPDIVKETDEELLQMYVNFSNCLGQAATSRQLNESHNIYNADVFTLRFGGMLELHKRAGLISTYGTRKVYTKQGLAEKLKRVYRVNEGRIPIRRFNEFGLCASTLMRYFQTTKINEIWEKIEKEIKHDNQSLRE
;
A
#
# COMPACT_ATOMS: atom_id res chain seq x y z
N MET A 1 53.33 47.33 -10.56
CA MET A 1 54.31 46.33 -10.08
C MET A 1 54.44 45.24 -11.11
N GLN A 2 55.63 45.06 -11.65
CA GLN A 2 55.95 44.00 -12.60
C GLN A 2 56.47 42.81 -11.79
N TYR A 3 55.70 41.73 -11.74
CA TYR A 3 56.14 40.50 -11.07
C TYR A 3 57.21 39.82 -11.94
N THR A 4 58.27 39.33 -11.31
CA THR A 4 59.25 38.45 -11.96
C THR A 4 58.69 37.03 -12.10
N LYS A 5 59.34 36.21 -12.94
CA LYS A 5 58.92 34.83 -13.18
C LYS A 5 59.06 33.99 -11.90
N GLU A 6 60.12 34.24 -11.13
CA GLU A 6 60.48 33.57 -9.89
C GLU A 6 59.51 33.93 -8.76
N GLU A 7 59.13 35.20 -8.62
CA GLU A 7 58.14 35.65 -7.62
C GLU A 7 56.77 34.98 -7.83
N LEU A 8 56.35 34.83 -9.09
CA LEU A 8 55.08 34.17 -9.41
C LEU A 8 55.11 32.67 -9.12
N ILE A 9 56.24 32.00 -9.32
CA ILE A 9 56.44 30.60 -8.93
C ILE A 9 56.28 30.44 -7.41
N LEU A 10 56.94 31.31 -6.63
CA LEU A 10 56.85 31.28 -5.17
C LEU A 10 55.43 31.52 -4.67
N ILE A 11 54.68 32.43 -5.29
CA ILE A 11 53.27 32.68 -4.94
C ILE A 11 52.41 31.42 -5.15
N ILE A 12 52.64 30.70 -6.25
CA ILE A 12 51.92 29.45 -6.54
C ILE A 12 52.29 28.37 -5.52
N GLN A 13 53.58 28.19 -5.23
CA GLN A 13 54.06 27.20 -4.25
C GLN A 13 53.56 27.48 -2.84
N TYR A 14 53.62 28.74 -2.40
CA TYR A 14 53.12 29.14 -1.08
C TYR A 14 51.63 28.89 -0.94
N LYS A 15 50.84 29.24 -1.98
CA LYS A 15 49.39 29.02 -1.95
C LYS A 15 49.02 27.54 -1.95
N ALA A 16 49.80 26.70 -2.63
CA ALA A 16 49.64 25.26 -2.58
C ALA A 16 49.87 24.69 -1.17
N LYS A 17 50.91 25.18 -0.49
CA LYS A 17 51.23 24.80 0.90
C LYS A 17 50.14 25.26 1.88
N GLU A 18 49.61 26.47 1.70
CA GLU A 18 48.52 27.01 2.53
C GLU A 18 47.23 26.20 2.40
N LEU A 19 46.88 25.76 1.18
CA LEU A 19 45.62 25.06 0.90
C LEU A 19 45.71 23.54 1.06
N GLY A 20 46.91 22.98 1.21
CA GLY A 20 47.15 21.53 1.18
C GLY A 20 46.78 20.86 -0.15
N LYS A 21 46.63 21.63 -1.23
CA LYS A 21 46.22 21.18 -2.58
C LYS A 21 46.73 22.14 -3.65
N ILE A 22 46.81 21.68 -4.90
CA ILE A 22 47.24 22.52 -6.04
C ILE A 22 46.25 23.69 -6.22
N PRO A 23 46.70 24.95 -6.19
CA PRO A 23 45.83 26.12 -6.26
C PRO A 23 45.28 26.30 -7.68
N THR A 24 44.00 26.65 -7.76
CA THR A 24 43.33 27.01 -9.01
C THR A 24 43.52 28.50 -9.30
N LYS A 25 43.27 28.92 -10.55
CA LYS A 25 43.35 30.34 -10.96
C LYS A 25 42.52 31.30 -10.10
N ARG A 26 41.44 30.81 -9.47
CA ARG A 26 40.57 31.62 -8.60
C ARG A 26 41.15 31.82 -7.20
N ASP A 27 42.09 30.95 -6.79
CA ASP A 27 42.69 30.96 -5.46
C ASP A 27 43.84 31.97 -5.33
N ILE A 28 44.33 32.50 -6.47
CA ILE A 28 45.49 33.40 -6.53
C ILE A 28 45.10 34.73 -7.18
N LYS A 29 45.28 35.83 -6.45
CA LYS A 29 44.95 37.20 -6.91
C LYS A 29 45.76 37.60 -8.14
N GLN A 30 47.00 37.12 -8.26
CA GLN A 30 47.94 37.40 -9.34
C GLN A 30 47.69 36.58 -10.62
N GLN A 31 46.48 36.06 -10.84
CA GLN A 31 46.15 35.24 -12.01
C GLN A 31 46.45 35.92 -13.36
N THR A 32 46.26 37.24 -13.46
CA THR A 32 46.47 38.00 -14.70
C THR A 32 47.97 38.15 -15.04
N PRO A 33 48.84 38.58 -14.10
CA PRO A 33 50.30 38.51 -14.28
C PRO A 33 50.81 37.11 -14.64
N ILE A 34 50.32 36.07 -13.97
CA ILE A 34 50.70 34.67 -14.21
C ILE A 34 50.39 34.25 -15.64
N LYS A 35 49.18 34.53 -16.12
CA LYS A 35 48.81 34.22 -17.51
C LYS A 35 49.66 34.99 -18.52
N LYS A 36 50.00 36.26 -18.23
CA LYS A 36 50.80 37.09 -19.14
C LYS A 36 52.24 36.61 -19.27
N ILE A 37 52.87 36.17 -18.18
CA ILE A 37 54.29 35.77 -18.17
C ILE A 37 54.48 34.31 -18.61
N PHE A 38 53.61 33.39 -18.19
CA PHE A 38 53.74 31.96 -18.51
C PHE A 38 52.89 31.53 -19.72
N GLY A 39 52.07 32.43 -20.26
CA GLY A 39 51.13 32.18 -21.36
C GLY A 39 49.90 31.35 -20.96
N SER A 40 50.06 30.38 -20.06
CA SER A 40 48.97 29.57 -19.53
C SER A 40 49.14 29.29 -18.02
N TRP A 41 48.02 29.05 -17.33
CA TRP A 41 48.03 28.63 -15.93
C TRP A 41 48.80 27.32 -15.75
N ASN A 42 48.72 26.42 -16.73
CA ASN A 42 49.33 25.10 -16.67
C ASN A 42 50.86 25.17 -16.80
N HIS A 43 51.38 26.07 -17.66
CA HIS A 43 52.81 26.33 -17.72
C HIS A 43 53.34 26.94 -16.43
N ALA A 44 52.55 27.79 -15.76
CA ALA A 44 52.93 28.37 -14.48
C ALA A 44 52.97 27.30 -13.36
N LEU A 45 51.99 26.38 -13.33
CA LEU A 45 51.99 25.26 -12.39
C LEU A 45 53.16 24.31 -12.63
N ALA A 46 53.44 23.95 -13.90
CA ALA A 46 54.58 23.11 -14.26
C ALA A 46 55.93 23.75 -13.87
N ALA A 47 56.10 25.05 -14.16
CA ALA A 47 57.28 25.81 -13.74
C ALA A 47 57.41 25.93 -12.21
N SER A 48 56.31 25.76 -11.49
CA SER A 48 56.27 25.77 -10.02
C SER A 48 56.48 24.39 -9.39
N GLY A 49 56.76 23.36 -10.19
CA GLY A 49 56.96 21.98 -9.73
C GLY A 49 55.65 21.22 -9.47
N PHE A 50 54.51 21.72 -9.95
CA PHE A 50 53.22 21.03 -9.88
C PHE A 50 52.89 20.41 -11.24
N GLU A 51 52.82 19.08 -11.29
CA GLU A 51 52.25 18.37 -12.43
C GLU A 51 50.74 18.59 -12.44
N HIS A 52 50.25 19.39 -13.40
CA HIS A 52 48.82 19.50 -13.67
C HIS A 52 48.45 18.44 -14.71
N LEU A 53 47.58 17.50 -14.35
CA LEU A 53 46.98 16.57 -15.31
C LEU A 53 46.12 17.36 -16.30
N ASN A 54 46.66 17.66 -17.48
CA ASN A 54 45.93 18.30 -18.55
C ASN A 54 45.05 17.24 -19.23
N GLN A 55 43.78 17.54 -19.54
CA GLN A 55 42.93 16.63 -20.34
C GLN A 55 43.53 16.29 -21.73
N ARG A 56 44.54 17.07 -22.17
CA ARG A 56 45.31 16.92 -23.41
C ARG A 56 46.63 16.13 -23.25
N THR A 57 47.01 15.69 -22.06
CA THR A 57 48.27 14.94 -21.79
C THR A 57 48.03 13.50 -21.38
N PHE A 58 46.80 12.99 -21.48
CA PHE A 58 46.54 11.58 -21.25
C PHE A 58 47.06 10.77 -22.43
N THR A 59 47.97 9.85 -22.14
CA THR A 59 48.28 8.69 -22.99
C THR A 59 47.76 7.43 -22.31
N ALA A 60 47.67 6.32 -23.05
CA ALA A 60 47.23 5.04 -22.49
C ALA A 60 48.12 4.63 -21.30
N GLU A 61 49.42 4.83 -21.40
CA GLU A 61 50.43 4.48 -20.41
C GLU A 61 50.27 5.30 -19.12
N VAL A 62 50.07 6.62 -19.25
CA VAL A 62 49.86 7.51 -18.10
C VAL A 62 48.58 7.15 -17.35
N ILE A 63 47.50 6.80 -18.07
CA ILE A 63 46.25 6.36 -17.43
C ILE A 63 46.52 5.06 -16.64
N ILE A 64 47.19 4.08 -17.24
CA ILE A 64 47.54 2.82 -16.58
C ILE A 64 48.35 3.06 -15.30
N GLU A 65 49.37 3.92 -15.36
CA GLU A 65 50.22 4.24 -14.21
C GLU A 65 49.46 4.92 -13.07
N ILE A 66 48.60 5.89 -13.38
CA ILE A 66 47.74 6.56 -12.38
C ILE A 66 46.89 5.53 -11.62
N PHE A 67 46.30 4.57 -12.34
CA PHE A 67 45.49 3.54 -11.71
C PHE A 67 46.34 2.56 -10.87
N HIS A 68 47.54 2.17 -11.32
CA HIS A 68 48.45 1.36 -10.51
C HIS A 68 48.88 2.08 -9.22
N MET A 69 49.25 3.36 -9.31
CA MET A 69 49.62 4.17 -8.13
C MET A 69 48.45 4.28 -7.16
N TRP A 70 47.26 4.54 -7.67
CA TRP A 70 46.06 4.66 -6.84
C TRP A 70 45.71 3.34 -6.16
N ILE A 71 45.78 2.22 -6.87
CA ILE A 71 45.54 0.86 -6.32
C ILE A 71 46.57 0.54 -5.23
N ARG A 72 47.86 0.80 -5.47
CA ARG A 72 48.93 0.60 -4.46
C ARG A 72 48.68 1.44 -3.20
N LYS A 73 48.27 2.70 -3.38
CA LYS A 73 48.02 3.62 -2.27
C LYS A 73 46.80 3.24 -1.43
N ASN A 74 45.72 2.78 -2.07
CA ASN A 74 44.45 2.52 -1.40
C ASN A 74 44.21 1.03 -1.11
N ASN A 75 45.11 0.16 -1.58
CA ASN A 75 45.02 -1.29 -1.48
C ASN A 75 43.67 -1.88 -1.94
N ARG A 76 43.05 -1.27 -2.96
CA ARG A 76 41.78 -1.68 -3.56
C ARG A 76 41.62 -1.13 -4.97
N ILE A 77 40.66 -1.67 -5.72
CA ILE A 77 40.27 -1.17 -7.05
C ILE A 77 39.31 0.03 -6.89
N SER A 78 39.46 1.04 -7.73
CA SER A 78 38.58 2.21 -7.73
C SER A 78 37.19 1.84 -8.25
N THR A 79 36.16 2.39 -7.61
CA THR A 79 34.76 2.26 -7.99
C THR A 79 34.35 3.42 -8.89
N THR A 80 33.17 3.33 -9.51
CA THR A 80 32.59 4.46 -10.26
C THR A 80 32.41 5.70 -9.39
N ASN A 81 32.18 5.55 -8.08
CA ASN A 81 32.10 6.69 -7.16
C ASN A 81 33.47 7.34 -6.94
N ASP A 82 34.53 6.53 -6.82
CA ASP A 82 35.91 7.05 -6.70
C ASP A 82 36.29 7.85 -7.97
N LEU A 83 35.94 7.36 -9.16
CA LEU A 83 36.16 8.08 -10.43
C LEU A 83 35.45 9.44 -10.50
N ASN A 84 34.31 9.59 -9.81
CA ASN A 84 33.52 10.82 -9.81
C ASN A 84 33.94 11.81 -8.71
N THR A 85 34.53 11.32 -7.62
CA THR A 85 34.82 12.11 -6.41
C THR A 85 36.31 12.42 -6.26
N ASP A 86 37.18 11.51 -6.65
CA ASP A 86 38.63 11.67 -6.58
C ASP A 86 39.16 12.34 -7.87
N LYS A 87 39.55 13.61 -7.74
CA LYS A 87 40.08 14.41 -8.85
C LYS A 87 41.43 13.92 -9.38
N THR A 88 42.08 12.99 -8.69
CA THR A 88 43.33 12.36 -9.14
C THR A 88 43.10 11.23 -10.13
N LEU A 89 41.88 10.68 -10.20
CA LEU A 89 41.51 9.62 -11.13
C LEU A 89 40.90 10.18 -12.43
N PRO A 90 41.31 9.64 -13.60
CA PRO A 90 40.62 9.88 -14.86
C PRO A 90 39.19 9.34 -14.85
N ASP A 91 38.23 10.12 -15.36
CA ASP A 91 36.84 9.66 -15.45
C ASP A 91 36.66 8.54 -16.50
N SER A 92 35.51 7.86 -16.45
CA SER A 92 35.20 6.75 -17.36
C SER A 92 35.13 7.16 -18.84
N LYS A 93 34.89 8.45 -19.15
CA LYS A 93 34.88 8.96 -20.52
C LYS A 93 36.29 9.15 -21.05
N VAL A 94 37.25 9.53 -20.19
CA VAL A 94 38.67 9.63 -20.52
C VAL A 94 39.21 8.23 -20.85
N ILE A 95 38.93 7.23 -20.02
CA ILE A 95 39.35 5.84 -20.26
C ILE A 95 38.82 5.33 -21.61
N LYS A 96 37.51 5.51 -21.85
CA LYS A 96 36.89 5.11 -23.14
C LYS A 96 37.50 5.83 -24.35
N ARG A 97 37.90 7.10 -24.19
CA ARG A 97 38.46 7.91 -25.28
C ARG A 97 39.87 7.47 -25.67
N TYR A 98 40.72 7.17 -24.70
CA TYR A 98 42.16 6.94 -24.94
C TYR A 98 42.54 5.45 -25.01
N LEU A 99 41.78 4.57 -24.37
CA LEU A 99 42.05 3.13 -24.33
C LEU A 99 41.02 2.31 -25.12
N HIS A 100 40.00 2.96 -25.68
CA HIS A 100 38.94 2.33 -26.50
C HIS A 100 38.21 1.16 -25.82
N MET A 101 38.18 1.15 -24.49
CA MET A 101 37.62 0.06 -23.69
C MET A 101 36.71 0.58 -22.56
N GLY A 102 35.79 -0.26 -22.11
CA GLY A 102 34.96 0.04 -20.94
C GLY A 102 35.80 0.00 -19.65
N TYR A 103 35.32 0.64 -18.58
CA TYR A 103 36.03 0.63 -17.30
C TYR A 103 36.29 -0.79 -16.77
N ARG A 104 35.32 -1.69 -16.96
CA ARG A 104 35.45 -3.11 -16.61
C ARG A 104 36.62 -3.77 -17.33
N ASP A 105 36.63 -3.65 -18.66
CA ASP A 105 37.66 -4.26 -19.51
C ASP A 105 39.05 -3.66 -19.24
N PHE A 106 39.10 -2.37 -18.90
CA PHE A 106 40.30 -1.68 -18.49
C PHE A 106 40.90 -2.28 -17.22
N ILE A 107 40.10 -2.50 -16.17
CA ILE A 107 40.61 -3.13 -14.94
C ILE A 107 41.12 -4.55 -15.20
N THR A 108 40.41 -5.32 -16.05
CA THR A 108 40.90 -6.63 -16.52
C THR A 108 42.25 -6.52 -17.23
N SER A 109 42.44 -5.52 -18.09
CA SER A 109 43.71 -5.30 -18.82
C SER A 109 44.88 -4.93 -17.91
N LEU A 110 44.60 -4.36 -16.73
CA LEU A 110 45.60 -4.07 -15.70
C LEU A 110 46.01 -5.33 -14.90
N GLY A 111 45.39 -6.48 -15.18
CA GLY A 111 45.63 -7.74 -14.47
C GLY A 111 44.87 -7.86 -13.15
N TYR A 112 43.83 -7.04 -12.93
CA TYR A 112 42.97 -7.12 -11.75
C TYR A 112 41.59 -7.63 -12.14
N GLU A 113 40.93 -8.37 -11.26
CA GLU A 113 39.52 -8.75 -11.48
C GLU A 113 38.64 -7.51 -11.33
N PRO A 114 37.84 -7.13 -12.35
CA PRO A 114 37.02 -5.94 -12.29
C PRO A 114 35.99 -6.01 -11.18
N PHE A 115 35.82 -4.88 -10.48
CA PHE A 115 34.79 -4.74 -9.46
C PHE A 115 33.40 -4.77 -10.10
N ASP A 116 32.75 -5.93 -10.06
CA ASP A 116 31.32 -6.05 -10.34
C ASP A 116 30.56 -5.29 -9.25
N GLY A 117 29.70 -4.36 -9.66
CA GLY A 117 29.05 -3.39 -8.77
C GLY A 117 28.57 -4.02 -7.45
N THR A 118 29.01 -3.46 -6.32
CA THR A 118 28.71 -3.93 -4.96
C THR A 118 28.73 -5.46 -4.86
N VAL A 119 29.91 -6.07 -4.82
CA VAL A 119 30.03 -7.48 -4.47
C VAL A 119 29.56 -7.64 -3.02
N TYR A 120 28.30 -8.03 -2.87
CA TYR A 120 27.83 -8.65 -1.63
C TYR A 120 28.50 -10.02 -1.56
N THR A 121 29.38 -10.20 -0.57
CA THR A 121 30.07 -11.50 -0.32
C THR A 121 29.13 -12.52 0.33
N GLN A 122 27.92 -12.09 0.68
CA GLN A 122 26.87 -12.91 1.28
C GLN A 122 26.37 -13.98 0.31
N SER A 123 26.12 -15.17 0.84
CA SER A 123 25.41 -16.25 0.16
C SER A 123 23.97 -15.86 -0.16
N ASP A 124 23.34 -16.58 -1.10
CA ASP A 124 21.94 -16.36 -1.47
C ASP A 124 21.00 -16.45 -0.24
N LYS A 125 21.30 -17.33 0.71
CA LYS A 125 20.52 -17.47 1.95
C LYS A 125 20.66 -16.24 2.86
N GLU A 126 21.87 -15.72 3.01
CA GLU A 126 22.14 -14.51 3.80
C GLU A 126 21.51 -13.27 3.17
N LEU A 127 21.54 -13.17 1.85
CA LEU A 127 20.86 -12.09 1.11
C LEU A 127 19.34 -12.15 1.30
N LEU A 128 18.74 -13.33 1.21
CA LEU A 128 17.31 -13.50 1.47
C LEU A 128 16.96 -13.18 2.93
N GLN A 129 17.80 -13.55 3.88
CA GLN A 129 17.60 -13.21 5.30
C GLN A 129 17.69 -11.69 5.51
N LEU A 130 18.69 -11.04 4.93
CA LEU A 130 18.86 -9.59 4.98
C LEU A 130 17.66 -8.84 4.39
N LEU A 131 17.15 -9.31 3.25
CA LEU A 131 15.93 -8.80 2.66
C LEU A 131 14.74 -8.94 3.60
N LYS A 132 14.58 -10.11 4.23
CA LYS A 132 13.49 -10.36 5.18
C LYS A 132 13.54 -9.39 6.36
N ASP A 133 14.72 -9.25 6.97
CA ASP A 133 14.92 -8.37 8.13
C ASP A 133 14.61 -6.92 7.79
N GLU A 134 15.00 -6.48 6.60
CA GLU A 134 14.72 -5.13 6.12
C GLU A 134 13.23 -4.88 5.85
N ILE A 135 12.53 -5.87 5.29
CA ILE A 135 11.08 -5.77 5.08
C ILE A 135 10.34 -5.74 6.42
N MET A 136 10.78 -6.52 7.41
CA MET A 136 10.25 -6.46 8.77
C MET A 136 10.49 -5.09 9.42
N ARG A 137 11.66 -4.49 9.23
CA ARG A 137 11.98 -3.13 9.70
C ARG A 137 11.09 -2.06 9.06
N LEU A 138 10.86 -2.17 7.75
CA LEU A 138 10.03 -1.22 6.99
C LEU A 138 8.52 -1.40 7.24
N GLY A 139 8.10 -2.58 7.70
CA GLY A 139 6.69 -2.92 7.91
C GLY A 139 5.87 -2.95 6.62
N THR A 140 6.50 -3.06 5.45
CA THR A 140 5.80 -3.08 4.16
C THR A 140 6.59 -3.79 3.07
N THR A 141 5.88 -4.49 2.18
CA THR A 141 6.42 -5.20 1.01
C THR A 141 6.39 -4.36 -0.27
N LYS A 142 5.91 -3.10 -0.20
CA LYS A 142 5.81 -2.21 -1.37
C LYS A 142 7.18 -1.90 -1.95
N LYS A 143 7.39 -2.30 -3.22
CA LYS A 143 8.63 -2.07 -3.98
C LYS A 143 9.10 -0.60 -3.93
N ASN A 144 8.19 0.36 -4.09
CA ASN A 144 8.53 1.79 -4.07
C ASN A 144 9.05 2.26 -2.71
N VAL A 145 8.48 1.77 -1.61
CA VAL A 145 8.92 2.14 -0.26
C VAL A 145 10.31 1.56 -0.02
N PHE A 146 10.54 0.29 -0.37
CA PHE A 146 11.86 -0.34 -0.27
C PHE A 146 12.92 0.38 -1.12
N MET A 147 12.56 0.89 -2.30
CA MET A 147 13.50 1.63 -3.15
C MET A 147 13.97 2.95 -2.51
N ILE A 148 13.13 3.60 -1.70
CA ILE A 148 13.41 4.91 -1.10
C ILE A 148 14.04 4.74 0.30
N GLU A 149 13.39 3.93 1.14
CA GLU A 149 13.59 3.88 2.60
C GLU A 149 14.52 2.75 3.07
N ARG A 150 15.02 1.90 2.17
CA ARG A 150 15.96 0.83 2.57
C ARG A 150 17.26 1.41 3.13
N ASN A 151 17.91 0.67 4.02
CA ASN A 151 19.29 0.93 4.41
C ASN A 151 20.22 0.68 3.20
N LYS A 152 20.65 1.76 2.54
CA LYS A 152 21.46 1.72 1.31
C LYS A 152 22.91 1.26 1.53
N GLU A 153 23.38 1.26 2.78
CA GLU A 153 24.73 0.83 3.13
C GLU A 153 24.82 -0.68 3.30
N VAL A 154 23.74 -1.28 3.83
CA VAL A 154 23.71 -2.69 4.19
C VAL A 154 22.91 -3.53 3.19
N VAL A 155 21.79 -3.01 2.69
CA VAL A 155 20.81 -3.80 1.92
C VAL A 155 20.90 -3.51 0.41
N PRO A 156 21.07 -4.55 -0.43
CA PRO A 156 21.09 -4.41 -1.88
C PRO A 156 19.84 -3.74 -2.46
N SER A 157 20.03 -3.14 -3.64
CA SER A 157 18.92 -2.57 -4.40
C SER A 157 17.97 -3.64 -4.91
N VAL A 158 16.74 -3.26 -5.22
CA VAL A 158 15.77 -4.17 -5.86
C VAL A 158 16.34 -4.75 -7.16
N THR A 159 17.01 -3.91 -7.96
CA THR A 159 17.66 -4.35 -9.20
C THR A 159 18.71 -5.42 -8.95
N TYR A 160 19.52 -5.29 -7.89
CA TYR A 160 20.50 -6.31 -7.52
C TYR A 160 19.82 -7.66 -7.22
N TYR A 161 18.77 -7.67 -6.39
CA TYR A 161 18.01 -8.89 -6.10
C TYR A 161 17.37 -9.49 -7.36
N GLU A 162 16.72 -8.66 -8.19
CA GLU A 162 16.06 -9.12 -9.43
C GLU A 162 17.08 -9.74 -10.41
N THR A 163 18.27 -9.16 -10.54
CA THR A 163 19.35 -9.71 -11.38
C THR A 163 19.97 -10.96 -10.78
N ARG A 164 20.27 -10.98 -9.46
CA ARG A 164 20.94 -12.11 -8.79
C ARG A 164 20.08 -13.37 -8.79
N PHE A 165 18.78 -13.25 -8.53
CA PHE A 165 17.86 -14.38 -8.44
C PHE A 165 17.12 -14.66 -9.75
N ASN A 166 17.27 -13.79 -10.77
CA ASN A 166 16.54 -13.86 -12.04
C ASN A 166 15.02 -14.02 -11.86
N MET A 167 14.46 -13.25 -10.92
CA MET A 167 13.06 -13.34 -10.51
C MET A 167 12.48 -11.95 -10.27
N ARG A 168 11.16 -11.83 -10.37
CA ARG A 168 10.45 -10.58 -10.01
C ARG A 168 10.41 -10.39 -8.50
N TRP A 169 10.41 -9.14 -8.04
CA TRP A 169 10.36 -8.74 -6.62
C TRP A 169 9.47 -9.62 -5.72
N ASN A 170 8.18 -9.78 -6.05
CA ASN A 170 7.26 -10.56 -5.22
C ASN A 170 7.66 -12.04 -5.09
N ARG A 171 8.31 -12.62 -6.10
CA ARG A 171 8.80 -14.00 -6.03
C ARG A 171 10.03 -14.13 -5.13
N ILE A 172 10.88 -13.11 -5.10
CA ILE A 172 12.05 -13.04 -4.23
C ILE A 172 11.61 -12.88 -2.76
N LEU A 173 10.57 -12.08 -2.50
CA LEU A 173 9.98 -11.97 -1.16
C LEU A 173 9.41 -13.32 -0.66
N LEU A 174 8.82 -14.13 -1.54
CA LEU A 174 8.41 -15.49 -1.17
C LEU A 174 9.60 -16.38 -0.84
N LEU A 175 10.70 -16.27 -1.60
CA LEU A 175 11.94 -17.02 -1.31
C LEU A 175 12.59 -16.58 0.01
N SER A 176 12.45 -15.31 0.41
CA SER A 176 12.89 -14.83 1.72
C SER A 176 11.96 -15.23 2.86
N GLY A 177 10.89 -15.98 2.59
CA GLY A 177 9.97 -16.51 3.59
C GLY A 177 8.95 -15.50 4.10
N ILE A 178 8.64 -14.47 3.31
CA ILE A 178 7.49 -13.57 3.53
C ILE A 178 6.24 -14.27 2.98
N SER A 179 5.13 -14.23 3.70
CA SER A 179 3.92 -14.95 3.27
C SER A 179 3.31 -14.27 2.03
N LYS A 180 2.57 -15.03 1.21
CA LYS A 180 1.85 -14.48 0.04
C LYS A 180 0.89 -13.36 0.44
N ASP A 181 0.35 -13.41 1.64
CA ASP A 181 -0.66 -12.47 2.14
C ASP A 181 -0.07 -11.13 2.58
N GLU A 182 1.22 -11.11 2.91
CA GLU A 182 1.96 -9.89 3.25
C GLU A 182 2.39 -9.11 1.99
N LEU A 183 2.27 -9.71 0.80
CA LEU A 183 2.70 -9.11 -0.46
C LEU A 183 1.70 -8.09 -1.01
N CYS A 184 2.16 -6.85 -1.17
CA CYS A 184 1.40 -5.81 -1.85
C CYS A 184 1.28 -6.11 -3.36
N GLY A 185 0.04 -6.11 -3.87
CA GLY A 185 -0.26 -6.27 -5.30
C GLY A 185 -0.13 -7.71 -5.81
N PHE A 186 -0.16 -8.71 -4.92
CA PHE A 186 -0.28 -10.11 -5.31
C PHE A 186 -1.76 -10.43 -5.58
N HIS A 187 -2.05 -10.92 -6.79
CA HIS A 187 -3.40 -11.32 -7.18
C HIS A 187 -3.53 -12.83 -7.07
N TYR A 188 -4.46 -13.29 -6.21
CA TYR A 188 -4.87 -14.68 -6.19
C TYR A 188 -5.79 -14.97 -7.37
N THR A 189 -5.64 -16.15 -7.98
CA THR A 189 -6.65 -16.63 -8.91
C THR A 189 -7.90 -17.09 -8.16
N ARG A 190 -9.01 -17.24 -8.89
CA ARG A 190 -10.27 -17.73 -8.32
C ARG A 190 -10.08 -19.14 -7.72
N GLU A 191 -9.32 -19.99 -8.40
CA GLU A 191 -9.06 -21.38 -8.04
C GLU A 191 -8.16 -21.48 -6.80
N GLU A 192 -7.14 -20.63 -6.70
CA GLU A 192 -6.27 -20.57 -5.53
C GLU A 192 -7.05 -20.21 -4.26
N LEU A 193 -7.97 -19.24 -4.34
CA LEU A 193 -8.80 -18.87 -3.19
C LEU A 193 -9.77 -19.97 -2.78
N ILE A 194 -10.30 -20.73 -3.74
CA ILE A 194 -11.13 -21.91 -3.46
C ILE A 194 -10.31 -22.97 -2.71
N GLN A 195 -9.11 -23.29 -3.19
CA GLN A 195 -8.22 -24.27 -2.55
C GLN A 195 -7.84 -23.85 -1.13
N ILE A 196 -7.49 -22.58 -0.94
CA ILE A 196 -7.19 -22.02 0.40
C ILE A 196 -8.39 -22.22 1.34
N LEU A 197 -9.61 -21.88 0.92
CA LEU A 197 -10.78 -22.07 1.76
C LEU A 197 -11.04 -23.55 2.10
N GLN A 198 -10.83 -24.45 1.15
CA GLN A 198 -10.98 -25.90 1.36
C GLN A 198 -9.94 -26.43 2.37
N GLU A 199 -8.68 -26.03 2.24
CA GLU A 199 -7.61 -26.41 3.16
C GLU A 199 -7.85 -25.87 4.58
N LEU A 200 -8.25 -24.60 4.67
CA LEU A 200 -8.58 -23.97 5.95
C LEU A 200 -9.76 -24.66 6.64
N TYR A 201 -10.81 -24.99 5.88
CA TYR A 201 -11.96 -25.72 6.40
C TYR A 201 -11.58 -27.12 6.89
N LYS A 202 -10.76 -27.86 6.12
CA LYS A 202 -10.25 -29.17 6.52
C LYS A 202 -9.39 -29.11 7.79
N LYS A 203 -8.58 -28.07 7.95
CA LYS A 203 -7.69 -27.90 9.10
C LYS A 203 -8.43 -27.49 10.37
N LEU A 204 -9.45 -26.64 10.26
CA LEU A 204 -10.18 -26.09 11.40
C LEU A 204 -11.38 -26.95 11.80
N GLY A 205 -11.95 -27.73 10.88
CA GLY A 205 -13.20 -28.45 11.09
C GLY A 205 -14.44 -27.55 11.13
N GLU A 206 -14.26 -26.23 10.97
CA GLU A 206 -15.31 -25.22 10.97
C GLU A 206 -15.05 -24.15 9.92
N VAL A 207 -16.08 -23.36 9.58
CA VAL A 207 -15.96 -22.24 8.64
C VAL A 207 -15.02 -21.17 9.24
N PRO A 208 -13.95 -20.75 8.53
CA PRO A 208 -13.01 -19.77 9.06
C PRO A 208 -13.70 -18.44 9.41
N SER A 209 -13.73 -18.09 10.69
CA SER A 209 -14.21 -16.77 11.13
C SER A 209 -13.27 -15.66 10.67
N GLN A 210 -13.75 -14.40 10.62
CA GLN A 210 -12.91 -13.26 10.24
C GLN A 210 -11.63 -13.17 11.08
N LYS A 211 -11.78 -13.25 12.40
CA LYS A 211 -10.66 -13.18 13.35
C LYS A 211 -9.68 -14.33 13.11
N LYS A 212 -10.19 -15.52 12.76
CA LYS A 212 -9.35 -16.69 12.49
C LYS A 212 -8.60 -16.56 11.17
N LEU A 213 -9.24 -16.03 10.12
CA LEU A 213 -8.56 -15.72 8.85
C LEU A 213 -7.42 -14.72 9.06
N GLU A 214 -7.67 -13.64 9.79
CA GLU A 214 -6.66 -12.62 10.09
C GLU A 214 -5.47 -13.20 10.90
N GLN A 215 -5.74 -14.05 11.90
CA GLN A 215 -4.69 -14.78 12.63
C GLN A 215 -3.86 -15.72 11.75
N LEU A 216 -4.45 -16.22 10.67
CA LEU A 216 -3.80 -17.10 9.70
C LEU A 216 -3.17 -16.33 8.54
N GLY A 217 -3.17 -15.00 8.60
CA GLY A 217 -2.59 -14.12 7.59
C GLY A 217 -3.53 -13.74 6.44
N TYR A 218 -4.74 -14.30 6.36
CA TYR A 218 -5.66 -14.03 5.26
C TYR A 218 -6.60 -12.86 5.56
N SER A 219 -6.64 -11.88 4.66
CA SER A 219 -7.67 -10.84 4.70
C SER A 219 -8.98 -11.33 4.09
N ARG A 220 -10.09 -11.18 4.82
CA ARG A 220 -11.45 -11.48 4.33
C ARG A 220 -11.79 -10.74 3.02
N HIS A 221 -11.23 -9.56 2.81
CA HIS A 221 -11.48 -8.75 1.62
C HIS A 221 -10.98 -9.41 0.33
N ILE A 222 -9.98 -10.29 0.39
CA ILE A 222 -9.46 -11.01 -0.77
C ILE A 222 -10.56 -11.88 -1.38
N PHE A 223 -11.31 -12.59 -0.53
CA PHE A 223 -12.44 -13.41 -0.94
C PHE A 223 -13.64 -12.55 -1.39
N ILE A 224 -13.96 -11.48 -0.65
CA ILE A 224 -15.08 -10.60 -0.99
C ILE A 224 -14.88 -9.95 -2.36
N ASN A 225 -13.67 -9.45 -2.66
CA ASN A 225 -13.40 -8.78 -3.93
C ASN A 225 -13.52 -9.73 -5.13
N MET A 226 -13.18 -11.02 -4.96
CA MET A 226 -13.24 -12.02 -6.03
C MET A 226 -14.63 -12.67 -6.21
N PHE A 227 -15.35 -12.88 -5.11
CA PHE A 227 -16.63 -13.62 -5.09
C PHE A 227 -17.84 -12.73 -4.75
N GLN A 228 -17.65 -11.41 -4.68
CA GLN A 228 -18.61 -10.37 -4.26
C GLN A 228 -18.99 -10.42 -2.78
N ASN A 229 -19.08 -11.60 -2.18
CA ASN A 229 -19.29 -11.79 -0.76
C ASN A 229 -18.60 -13.08 -0.27
N TYR A 230 -18.39 -13.20 1.05
CA TYR A 230 -17.69 -14.34 1.63
C TYR A 230 -18.49 -15.66 1.52
N ASN A 231 -19.82 -15.60 1.57
CA ASN A 231 -20.67 -16.79 1.45
C ASN A 231 -20.58 -17.42 0.05
N ASN A 232 -20.48 -16.61 -1.00
CA ASN A 232 -20.25 -17.07 -2.37
C ASN A 232 -18.90 -17.75 -2.50
N ALA A 233 -17.87 -17.26 -1.80
CA ALA A 233 -16.57 -17.91 -1.76
C ALA A 233 -16.65 -19.29 -1.09
N LEU A 234 -17.43 -19.42 0.00
CA LEU A 234 -17.71 -20.69 0.65
C LEU A 234 -18.48 -21.65 -0.28
N ILE A 235 -19.53 -21.18 -0.95
CA ILE A 235 -20.31 -21.97 -1.91
C ILE A 235 -19.40 -22.47 -3.06
N ALA A 236 -18.56 -21.60 -3.62
CA ALA A 236 -17.60 -21.96 -4.65
C ALA A 236 -16.57 -22.99 -4.15
N ALA A 237 -16.26 -23.00 -2.86
CA ALA A 237 -15.41 -23.99 -2.21
C ALA A 237 -16.13 -25.29 -1.83
N GLY A 238 -17.45 -25.39 -2.05
CA GLY A 238 -18.26 -26.55 -1.64
C GLY A 238 -18.60 -26.57 -0.15
N ILE A 239 -18.48 -25.43 0.54
CA ILE A 239 -18.73 -25.28 1.97
C ILE A 239 -20.08 -24.59 2.17
N THR A 240 -20.98 -25.20 2.97
CA THR A 240 -22.28 -24.60 3.28
C THR A 240 -22.13 -23.42 4.24
N PRO A 241 -22.58 -22.20 3.87
CA PRO A 241 -22.50 -21.04 4.77
C PRO A 241 -23.42 -21.21 5.99
N ILE A 242 -22.93 -20.82 7.17
CA ILE A 242 -23.71 -20.88 8.42
C ILE A 242 -24.84 -19.85 8.42
N ASN A 243 -24.60 -18.67 7.84
CA ASN A 243 -25.57 -17.58 7.78
C ASN A 243 -26.10 -17.45 6.34
N LYS A 244 -27.42 -17.50 6.15
CA LYS A 244 -28.05 -17.14 4.86
C LYS A 244 -27.73 -15.69 4.54
N THR A 245 -27.31 -15.40 3.30
CA THR A 245 -27.23 -14.01 2.83
C THR A 245 -28.62 -13.40 2.86
N PRO A 246 -28.79 -12.11 3.21
CA PRO A 246 -30.08 -11.45 3.09
C PRO A 246 -30.56 -11.54 1.65
N ASP A 247 -31.79 -11.99 1.44
CA ASP A 247 -32.38 -12.02 0.11
C ASP A 247 -32.48 -10.58 -0.41
N ILE A 248 -31.92 -10.34 -1.61
CA ILE A 248 -32.13 -9.06 -2.30
C ILE A 248 -33.53 -9.12 -2.89
N VAL A 249 -34.48 -8.52 -2.18
CA VAL A 249 -35.88 -8.43 -2.62
C VAL A 249 -35.95 -7.43 -3.77
N LYS A 250 -36.29 -7.93 -4.96
CA LYS A 250 -36.40 -7.11 -6.19
C LYS A 250 -37.83 -6.64 -6.45
N GLU A 251 -38.78 -7.30 -5.80
CA GLU A 251 -40.20 -7.17 -6.02
C GLU A 251 -40.79 -5.92 -5.35
N THR A 252 -41.84 -5.39 -5.97
CA THR A 252 -42.64 -4.28 -5.46
C THR A 252 -43.48 -4.70 -4.24
N ASP A 253 -44.07 -3.73 -3.54
CA ASP A 253 -44.98 -4.04 -2.42
C ASP A 253 -46.18 -4.85 -2.91
N GLU A 254 -46.69 -4.55 -4.10
CA GLU A 254 -47.83 -5.24 -4.71
C GLU A 254 -47.48 -6.68 -5.11
N GLU A 255 -46.32 -6.89 -5.73
CA GLU A 255 -45.82 -8.21 -6.11
C GLU A 255 -45.58 -9.09 -4.89
N LEU A 256 -44.95 -8.54 -3.84
CA LEU A 256 -44.76 -9.25 -2.57
C LEU A 256 -46.08 -9.61 -1.92
N LEU A 257 -47.05 -8.70 -1.92
CA LEU A 257 -48.37 -8.97 -1.36
C LEU A 257 -49.05 -10.11 -2.13
N GLN A 258 -48.97 -10.12 -3.45
CA GLN A 258 -49.53 -11.17 -4.28
C GLN A 258 -48.83 -12.52 -4.06
N MET A 259 -47.50 -12.53 -3.94
CA MET A 259 -46.74 -13.74 -3.59
C MET A 259 -47.22 -14.34 -2.25
N TYR A 260 -47.42 -13.47 -1.25
CA TYR A 260 -47.92 -13.89 0.06
C TYR A 260 -49.35 -14.45 0.01
N VAL A 261 -50.24 -13.81 -0.76
CA VAL A 261 -51.61 -14.27 -0.98
C VAL A 261 -51.61 -15.64 -1.66
N ASN A 262 -50.84 -15.81 -2.74
CA ASN A 262 -50.74 -17.08 -3.47
C ASN A 262 -50.25 -18.21 -2.55
N PHE A 263 -49.21 -17.95 -1.76
CA PHE A 263 -48.68 -18.93 -0.80
C PHE A 263 -49.70 -19.28 0.29
N SER A 264 -50.42 -18.29 0.82
CA SER A 264 -51.47 -18.51 1.81
C SER A 264 -52.64 -19.31 1.22
N ASN A 265 -53.01 -19.06 -0.03
CA ASN A 265 -54.04 -19.84 -0.73
C ASN A 265 -53.61 -21.30 -0.92
N CYS A 266 -52.34 -21.58 -1.23
CA CYS A 266 -51.81 -22.94 -1.29
C CYS A 266 -51.87 -23.67 0.07
N LEU A 267 -51.75 -22.93 1.18
CA LEU A 267 -51.88 -23.49 2.54
C LEU A 267 -53.34 -23.60 3.01
N GLY A 268 -54.29 -22.98 2.30
CA GLY A 268 -55.69 -22.87 2.71
C GLY A 268 -55.93 -21.95 3.93
N GLN A 269 -54.91 -21.21 4.36
CA GLN A 269 -54.95 -20.31 5.52
C GLN A 269 -53.87 -19.24 5.44
N ALA A 270 -54.02 -18.16 6.22
CA ALA A 270 -53.00 -17.13 6.31
C ALA A 270 -51.66 -17.71 6.81
N ALA A 271 -50.60 -17.56 6.01
CA ALA A 271 -49.29 -18.08 6.37
C ALA A 271 -48.73 -17.44 7.65
N THR A 272 -48.19 -18.27 8.52
CA THR A 272 -47.52 -17.84 9.76
C THR A 272 -46.05 -17.52 9.48
N SER A 273 -45.41 -16.72 10.37
CA SER A 273 -43.98 -16.43 10.26
C SER A 273 -43.12 -17.70 10.24
N ARG A 274 -43.54 -18.75 10.96
CA ARG A 274 -42.86 -20.04 10.96
C ARG A 274 -42.91 -20.70 9.59
N GLN A 275 -44.10 -20.78 8.99
CA GLN A 275 -44.29 -21.38 7.66
C GLN A 275 -43.53 -20.60 6.56
N LEU A 276 -43.49 -19.27 6.65
CA LEU A 276 -42.67 -18.46 5.73
C LEU A 276 -41.18 -18.76 5.89
N ASN A 277 -40.68 -18.90 7.12
CA ASN A 277 -39.27 -19.15 7.39
C ASN A 277 -38.82 -20.58 7.02
N GLU A 278 -39.72 -21.55 7.08
CA GLU A 278 -39.47 -22.96 6.72
C GLU A 278 -39.57 -23.21 5.19
N SER A 279 -40.22 -22.30 4.46
CA SER A 279 -40.42 -22.43 3.01
C SER A 279 -39.20 -21.96 2.20
N HIS A 280 -38.92 -22.66 1.10
CA HIS A 280 -37.91 -22.27 0.10
C HIS A 280 -38.52 -21.56 -1.10
N ASN A 281 -39.86 -21.54 -1.20
CA ASN A 281 -40.59 -21.03 -2.37
C ASN A 281 -41.09 -19.59 -2.19
N ILE A 282 -40.80 -18.98 -1.05
CA ILE A 282 -41.21 -17.61 -0.70
C ILE A 282 -40.17 -16.98 0.21
N TYR A 283 -40.13 -15.65 0.24
CA TYR A 283 -39.28 -14.91 1.17
C TYR A 283 -39.61 -15.22 2.63
N ASN A 284 -38.62 -15.01 3.50
CA ASN A 284 -38.78 -15.17 4.93
C ASN A 284 -39.78 -14.14 5.52
N ALA A 285 -40.22 -14.39 6.75
CA ALA A 285 -41.16 -13.49 7.43
C ALA A 285 -40.61 -12.08 7.64
N ASP A 286 -39.29 -11.91 7.76
CA ASP A 286 -38.66 -10.61 8.00
C ASP A 286 -38.81 -9.67 6.80
N VAL A 287 -38.72 -10.19 5.58
CA VAL A 287 -38.97 -9.43 4.33
C VAL A 287 -40.37 -8.81 4.37
N PHE A 288 -41.39 -9.62 4.63
CA PHE A 288 -42.77 -9.12 4.67
C PHE A 288 -43.00 -8.21 5.87
N THR A 289 -42.54 -8.57 7.06
CA THR A 289 -42.77 -7.73 8.23
C THR A 289 -42.11 -6.36 8.11
N LEU A 290 -40.93 -6.27 7.49
CA LEU A 290 -40.24 -5.02 7.22
C LEU A 290 -41.01 -4.12 6.24
N ARG A 291 -41.51 -4.68 5.13
CA ARG A 291 -42.23 -3.92 4.09
C ARG A 291 -43.63 -3.51 4.53
N PHE A 292 -44.36 -4.40 5.20
CA PHE A 292 -45.77 -4.18 5.54
C PHE A 292 -46.00 -3.67 6.97
N GLY A 293 -44.93 -3.48 7.77
CA GLY A 293 -45.04 -3.00 9.14
C GLY A 293 -45.51 -4.06 10.15
N GLY A 294 -45.38 -5.34 9.81
CA GLY A 294 -45.70 -6.50 10.65
C GLY A 294 -46.69 -7.46 10.01
N MET A 295 -46.76 -8.69 10.54
CA MET A 295 -47.63 -9.76 10.00
C MET A 295 -49.11 -9.41 10.06
N LEU A 296 -49.55 -8.72 11.12
CA LEU A 296 -50.96 -8.34 11.26
C LEU A 296 -51.40 -7.36 10.15
N GLU A 297 -50.55 -6.37 9.84
CA GLU A 297 -50.86 -5.40 8.79
C GLU A 297 -50.70 -6.03 7.39
N LEU A 298 -49.77 -6.98 7.22
CA LEU A 298 -49.69 -7.83 6.03
C LEU A 298 -51.00 -8.62 5.81
N HIS A 299 -51.51 -9.30 6.84
CA HIS A 299 -52.76 -10.06 6.77
C HIS A 299 -53.95 -9.18 6.37
N LYS A 300 -54.07 -7.99 6.97
CA LYS A 300 -55.11 -7.03 6.63
C LYS A 300 -55.01 -6.57 5.18
N ARG A 301 -53.82 -6.22 4.70
CA ARG A 301 -53.61 -5.82 3.30
C ARG A 301 -53.87 -6.97 2.33
N ALA A 302 -53.58 -8.20 2.75
CA ALA A 302 -53.86 -9.41 1.99
C ALA A 302 -55.35 -9.82 2.01
N GLY A 303 -56.20 -9.14 2.78
CA GLY A 303 -57.61 -9.51 2.93
C GLY A 303 -57.85 -10.82 3.70
N LEU A 304 -56.88 -11.27 4.49
CA LEU A 304 -56.92 -12.54 5.22
C LEU A 304 -57.23 -12.31 6.70
N ILE A 305 -58.07 -13.19 7.28
CA ILE A 305 -58.42 -13.13 8.70
C ILE A 305 -57.25 -13.67 9.53
N SER A 306 -56.71 -12.84 10.42
CA SER A 306 -55.70 -13.25 11.39
C SER A 306 -56.36 -13.93 12.59
N THR A 307 -55.87 -15.10 12.97
CA THR A 307 -56.29 -15.82 14.18
C THR A 307 -55.57 -15.36 15.45
N TYR A 308 -54.63 -14.40 15.35
CA TYR A 308 -53.76 -13.99 16.46
C TYR A 308 -54.07 -12.58 16.98
N GLY A 309 -54.41 -12.48 18.26
CA GLY A 309 -54.45 -11.22 19.00
C GLY A 309 -53.07 -10.83 19.53
N THR A 310 -52.31 -10.05 18.77
CA THR A 310 -51.03 -9.50 19.29
C THR A 310 -51.26 -8.18 20.01
N ARG A 311 -50.87 -8.10 21.29
CA ARG A 311 -50.80 -6.82 22.02
C ARG A 311 -49.70 -5.95 21.40
N LYS A 312 -50.07 -4.83 20.77
CA LYS A 312 -49.09 -3.89 20.19
C LYS A 312 -48.27 -3.24 21.31
N VAL A 313 -46.98 -3.57 21.40
CA VAL A 313 -46.06 -2.98 22.38
C VAL A 313 -45.61 -1.57 21.96
N TYR A 314 -45.51 -1.31 20.65
CA TYR A 314 -45.07 -0.03 20.10
C TYR A 314 -46.05 0.50 19.06
N THR A 315 -46.09 1.83 18.93
CA THR A 315 -46.78 2.55 17.85
C THR A 315 -45.77 3.40 17.08
N LYS A 316 -46.03 3.67 15.79
CA LYS A 316 -45.17 4.52 14.96
C LYS A 316 -45.00 5.91 15.58
N GLN A 317 -46.10 6.51 16.02
CA GLN A 317 -46.10 7.81 16.71
C GLN A 317 -45.33 7.76 18.03
N GLY A 318 -45.54 6.74 18.86
CA GLY A 318 -44.81 6.62 20.14
C GLY A 318 -43.30 6.47 19.96
N LEU A 319 -42.87 5.76 18.90
CA LEU A 319 -41.46 5.66 18.52
C LEU A 319 -40.93 7.00 17.97
N ALA A 320 -41.72 7.74 17.18
CA ALA A 320 -41.36 9.07 16.70
C ALA A 320 -41.14 10.04 17.86
N GLU A 321 -42.07 10.11 18.83
CA GLU A 321 -41.93 10.95 20.02
C GLU A 321 -40.73 10.56 20.88
N LYS A 322 -40.40 9.27 20.94
CA LYS A 322 -39.20 8.80 21.61
C LYS A 322 -37.93 9.27 20.87
N LEU A 323 -37.90 9.20 19.54
CA LEU A 323 -36.80 9.72 18.73
C LEU A 323 -36.66 11.25 18.83
N LYS A 324 -37.76 12.00 18.86
CA LYS A 324 -37.75 13.46 19.08
C LYS A 324 -37.12 13.82 20.42
N ARG A 325 -37.48 13.11 21.50
CA ARG A 325 -36.86 13.29 22.83
C ARG A 325 -35.35 13.03 22.79
N VAL A 326 -34.93 11.92 22.17
CA VAL A 326 -33.51 11.60 22.02
C VAL A 326 -32.77 12.67 21.23
N TYR A 327 -33.36 13.16 20.14
CA TYR A 327 -32.78 14.23 19.32
C TYR A 327 -32.57 15.51 20.12
N ARG A 328 -33.57 15.93 20.91
CA ARG A 328 -33.49 17.12 21.77
C ARG A 328 -32.41 16.99 22.84
N VAL A 329 -32.32 15.83 23.50
CA VAL A 329 -31.34 15.58 24.57
C VAL A 329 -29.90 15.53 24.07
N ASN A 330 -29.67 15.05 22.85
CA ASN A 330 -28.33 14.91 22.28
C ASN A 330 -27.96 16.05 21.31
N GLU A 331 -28.81 17.07 21.19
CA GLU A 331 -28.65 18.19 20.25
C GLU A 331 -28.39 17.75 18.80
N GLY A 332 -28.95 16.60 18.40
CA GLY A 332 -28.72 16.03 17.08
C GLY A 332 -28.96 14.53 16.97
N ARG A 333 -28.60 13.97 15.81
CA ARG A 333 -28.70 12.54 15.51
C ARG A 333 -27.72 11.74 16.38
N ILE A 334 -28.16 10.56 16.82
CA ILE A 334 -27.27 9.59 17.48
C ILE A 334 -26.96 8.41 16.55
N PRO A 335 -25.76 7.80 16.65
CA PRO A 335 -25.43 6.60 15.89
C PRO A 335 -26.20 5.37 16.41
N ILE A 336 -26.46 4.39 15.53
CA ILE A 336 -27.25 3.17 15.83
C ILE A 336 -26.78 2.46 17.10
N ARG A 337 -25.45 2.38 17.32
CA ARG A 337 -24.85 1.74 18.51
C ARG A 337 -25.35 2.31 19.85
N ARG A 338 -25.80 3.56 19.88
CA ARG A 338 -26.29 4.26 21.07
C ARG A 338 -27.81 4.13 21.27
N PHE A 339 -28.54 3.52 20.34
CA PHE A 339 -30.01 3.43 20.45
C PHE A 339 -30.47 2.67 21.70
N ASN A 340 -29.72 1.64 22.08
CA ASN A 340 -30.03 0.82 23.25
C ASN A 340 -29.99 1.63 24.56
N GLU A 341 -29.15 2.67 24.66
CA GLU A 341 -29.07 3.58 25.82
C GLU A 341 -30.43 4.26 26.10
N PHE A 342 -31.22 4.45 25.05
CA PHE A 342 -32.53 5.07 25.12
C PHE A 342 -33.67 4.05 25.02
N GLY A 343 -33.38 2.74 25.09
CA GLY A 343 -34.36 1.67 24.89
C GLY A 343 -35.02 1.72 23.50
N LEU A 344 -34.26 2.12 22.48
CA LEU A 344 -34.66 2.08 21.08
C LEU A 344 -33.95 0.90 20.40
N CYS A 345 -34.67 0.20 19.52
CA CYS A 345 -34.11 -0.90 18.74
C CYS A 345 -34.19 -0.56 17.25
N ALA A 346 -33.06 -0.62 16.54
CA ALA A 346 -32.98 -0.24 15.13
C ALA A 346 -33.91 -1.06 14.23
N SER A 347 -34.00 -2.38 14.45
CA SER A 347 -34.91 -3.25 13.68
C SER A 347 -36.38 -2.89 13.91
N THR A 348 -36.75 -2.50 15.14
CA THR A 348 -38.11 -2.03 15.45
C THR A 348 -38.41 -0.72 14.74
N LEU A 349 -37.47 0.24 14.74
CA LEU A 349 -37.63 1.50 14.02
C LEU A 349 -37.76 1.27 12.50
N MET A 350 -36.85 0.50 11.90
CA MET A 350 -36.89 0.15 10.48
C MET A 350 -38.23 -0.47 10.07
N ARG A 351 -38.76 -1.39 10.89
CA ARG A 351 -40.06 -2.02 10.67
C ARG A 351 -41.22 -1.03 10.71
N TYR A 352 -41.30 -0.17 11.72
CA TYR A 352 -42.43 0.76 11.88
C TYR A 352 -42.38 1.96 10.93
N PHE A 353 -41.18 2.34 10.47
CA PHE A 353 -40.98 3.41 9.49
C PHE A 353 -40.86 2.90 8.04
N GLN A 354 -40.90 1.57 7.85
CA GLN A 354 -40.86 0.88 6.56
C GLN A 354 -39.66 1.33 5.71
N THR A 355 -38.47 1.36 6.31
CA THR A 355 -37.21 1.70 5.63
C THR A 355 -36.06 0.89 6.19
N THR A 356 -35.06 0.61 5.36
CA THR A 356 -33.79 0.00 5.76
C THR A 356 -32.73 1.03 6.14
N LYS A 357 -32.96 2.32 5.85
CA LYS A 357 -31.99 3.40 6.07
C LYS A 357 -32.37 4.23 7.28
N ILE A 358 -31.53 4.20 8.31
CA ILE A 358 -31.76 4.98 9.51
C ILE A 358 -31.78 6.50 9.25
N ASN A 359 -31.03 6.95 8.25
CA ASN A 359 -30.98 8.36 7.89
C ASN A 359 -32.33 8.88 7.39
N GLU A 360 -33.08 8.06 6.64
CA GLU A 360 -34.43 8.43 6.17
C GLU A 360 -35.41 8.56 7.36
N ILE A 361 -35.22 7.77 8.42
CA ILE A 361 -35.99 7.93 9.67
C ILE A 361 -35.65 9.26 10.33
N TRP A 362 -34.36 9.57 10.49
CA TRP A 362 -33.93 10.83 11.10
C TRP A 362 -34.42 12.06 10.32
N GLU A 363 -34.37 12.03 8.99
CA GLU A 363 -34.90 13.10 8.14
C GLU A 363 -36.40 13.33 8.34
N LYS A 364 -37.19 12.25 8.50
CA LYS A 364 -38.62 12.35 8.82
C LYS A 364 -38.83 12.99 10.20
N ILE A 365 -38.07 12.57 11.21
CA ILE A 365 -38.15 13.12 12.58
C ILE A 365 -37.74 14.60 12.61
N GLU A 366 -36.68 14.98 11.90
CA GLU A 366 -36.23 16.38 11.80
C GLU A 366 -37.28 17.27 11.14
N LYS A 367 -37.97 16.77 10.10
CA LYS A 367 -39.09 17.49 9.47
C LYS A 367 -40.25 17.68 10.46
N GLU A 368 -40.61 16.65 11.22
CA GLU A 368 -41.65 16.73 12.25
C GLU A 368 -41.26 17.74 13.35
N ILE A 369 -40.02 17.72 13.84
CA ILE A 369 -39.53 18.68 14.86
C ILE A 369 -39.61 20.12 14.35
N LYS A 370 -39.24 20.36 13.08
CA LYS A 370 -39.33 21.70 12.47
C LYS A 370 -40.79 22.18 12.41
N HIS A 371 -41.71 21.30 12.01
CA HIS A 371 -43.14 21.60 11.96
C HIS A 371 -43.69 21.90 13.37
N ASP A 372 -43.35 21.09 14.37
CA ASP A 372 -43.78 21.30 15.76
C ASP A 372 -43.30 22.65 16.31
N ASN A 373 -42.06 23.05 16.00
CA ASN A 373 -41.50 24.33 16.42
C ASN A 373 -42.11 25.53 15.70
N GLN A 374 -42.63 25.35 14.49
CA GLN A 374 -43.32 26.41 13.73
C GLN A 374 -44.75 26.61 14.26
N SER A 375 -45.45 25.52 14.57
CA SER A 375 -46.80 25.55 15.16
C SER A 375 -46.85 26.10 16.60
N LEU A 376 -45.72 26.20 17.29
CA LEU A 376 -45.61 26.82 18.63
C LEU A 376 -45.32 28.33 18.57
N ARG A 377 -45.03 28.87 17.38
CA ARG A 377 -44.74 30.29 17.14
C ARG A 377 -45.91 31.05 16.50
N GLU A 378 -46.93 30.33 16.05
CA GLU A 378 -48.25 30.82 15.63
C GLU A 378 -49.22 30.67 16.80
#